data_AF-A0A7J9K024-F1
#
_entry.id   AF-A0A7J9K024-F1
#
_cell.length_a   1.000
_cell.length_b   1.000
_cell.length_c   1.000
_cell.angle_alpha   90.00
_cell.angle_beta   90.00
_cell.angle_gamma   90.00
#
_symmetry.space_group_name_H-M   'P 1'
#
loop_
_entity.id
_entity.type
_entity.pdbx_description
1 polymer ?
#
loop_
_entity_poly.entity_id
_entity_poly.type
_entity_poly.pdbx_seq_one_letter_code
_entity_poly.pdbx_strand_id
1 'polypeptide(L)' 'MRHSLYFQEKGQLTVREYLSKIKSLCDTLLAAGNVISEQEQVSIIFAVLPVEYESIRIVASTMNVPLDLFTEMFTDCEA' A
#
# COMPACT_ATOMS: atom_id res chain seq x y z
N MET A 1 0.75 -10.03 -14.56
CA MET A 1 -0.18 -9.16 -13.80
C MET A 1 0.33 -8.87 -12.39
N ARG A 2 0.74 -9.86 -11.58
CA ARG A 2 1.36 -9.60 -10.25
C ARG A 2 2.62 -8.71 -10.32
N HIS A 3 3.43 -8.83 -11.36
CA HIS A 3 4.64 -8.00 -11.53
C HIS A 3 4.34 -6.50 -11.69
N SER A 4 3.13 -6.11 -12.11
CA SER A 4 2.75 -4.69 -12.23
C SER A 4 2.50 -4.03 -10.88
N LEU A 5 2.19 -4.81 -9.83
CA LEU A 5 2.06 -4.30 -8.46
C LEU A 5 3.42 -3.87 -7.90
N TYR A 6 4.45 -4.70 -8.08
CA TYR A 6 5.80 -4.46 -7.54
C TYR A 6 6.57 -3.35 -8.26
N PHE A 7 6.06 -2.85 -9.39
CA PHE A 7 6.70 -1.78 -10.17
C PHE A 7 6.01 -0.42 -9.99
N GLN A 8 4.96 -0.36 -9.17
CA GLN A 8 4.15 0.85 -9.01
C GLN A 8 4.68 1.69 -7.86
N GLU A 9 5.75 2.44 -8.08
CA GLU A 9 6.25 3.43 -7.10
C GLU A 9 5.28 4.62 -6.96
N LYS A 10 5.19 5.22 -5.77
CA LYS A 10 4.41 6.45 -5.51
C LYS A 10 4.78 7.58 -6.48
N GLY A 11 6.08 7.76 -6.77
CA GLY A 11 6.55 8.83 -7.66
C GLY A 11 6.07 10.22 -7.19
N GLN A 12 5.44 10.98 -8.10
CA GLN A 12 4.86 12.30 -7.82
C GLN A 12 3.42 12.24 -7.26
N LEU A 13 2.85 11.05 -7.08
CA LEU A 13 1.48 10.92 -6.58
C LEU A 13 1.39 11.31 -5.12
N THR A 14 0.25 11.89 -4.73
CA THR A 14 -0.10 11.97 -3.32
C THR A 14 -0.21 10.56 -2.72
N VAL A 15 0.03 10.44 -1.42
CA VAL A 15 -0.10 9.19 -0.67
C VAL A 15 -1.51 8.63 -0.84
N ARG A 16 -2.53 9.50 -0.80
CA ARG A 16 -3.91 9.13 -1.06
C ARG A 16 -4.13 8.53 -2.46
N GLU A 17 -3.58 9.16 -3.50
CA GLU A 17 -3.67 8.66 -4.87
C GLU A 17 -2.93 7.33 -5.03
N TYR A 18 -1.75 7.21 -4.44
CA TYR A 18 -0.95 5.98 -4.44
C TYR A 18 -1.71 4.82 -3.79
N LEU A 19 -2.26 5.01 -2.58
CA LEU A 19 -3.04 4.00 -1.87
C LEU A 19 -4.31 3.63 -2.65
N SER A 20 -5.00 4.61 -3.22
CA SER A 20 -6.18 4.37 -4.06
C SER A 20 -5.85 3.53 -5.30
N LYS A 21 -4.67 3.77 -5.90
CA LYS A 21 -4.19 3.02 -7.07
C LYS A 21 -3.80 1.58 -6.71
N ILE A 22 -3.20 1.35 -5.54
CA ILE A 22 -2.94 -0.01 -5.04
C ILE A 22 -4.25 -0.73 -4.76
N LYS A 23 -5.20 -0.09 -4.09
CA LYS A 23 -6.53 -0.67 -3.83
C LYS A 23 -7.22 -1.09 -5.14
N SER A 24 -7.20 -0.22 -6.15
CA SER A 24 -7.74 -0.54 -7.48
C SER A 24 -7.04 -1.73 -8.16
N LEU A 25 -5.72 -1.89 -7.99
CA LEU A 25 -5.01 -3.06 -8.49
C LEU A 25 -5.36 -4.34 -7.72
N CYS A 26 -5.50 -4.26 -6.40
CA CYS A 26 -5.96 -5.37 -5.57
C CYS A 26 -7.38 -5.80 -5.97
N ASP A 27 -8.29 -4.85 -6.17
CA ASP A 27 -9.65 -5.11 -6.64
C ASP A 27 -9.66 -5.75 -8.04
N THR A 28 -8.76 -5.30 -8.92
CA THR A 28 -8.60 -5.89 -10.27
C THR A 28 -8.11 -7.34 -10.20
N LEU A 29 -7.19 -7.64 -9.28
CA LEU A 29 -6.69 -9.00 -9.07
C LEU A 29 -7.74 -9.91 -8.42
N LEU A 30 -8.52 -9.37 -7.47
CA LEU A 30 -9.66 -10.05 -6.88
C LEU A 30 -10.72 -10.39 -7.93
N ALA A 31 -11.05 -9.44 -8.81
CA ALA A 31 -11.96 -9.65 -9.94
C ALA A 31 -11.43 -10.68 -10.95
N ALA A 32 -10.10 -10.79 -11.09
CA ALA A 32 -9.44 -11.84 -11.87
C ALA A 32 -9.36 -13.20 -11.15
N GLY A 33 -10.02 -13.36 -10.00
CA GLY A 33 -10.04 -14.60 -9.21
C GLY A 33 -8.77 -14.86 -8.41
N ASN A 34 -7.86 -13.89 -8.33
CA ASN A 34 -6.70 -13.94 -7.45
C ASN A 34 -7.08 -13.32 -6.10
N VAL A 35 -7.44 -14.16 -5.13
CA VAL A 35 -7.69 -13.73 -3.75
C VAL A 35 -6.36 -13.27 -3.15
N ILE A 36 -6.25 -11.98 -2.83
CA ILE A 36 -5.11 -11.39 -2.13
C ILE A 36 -5.54 -11.15 -0.69
N SER A 37 -4.83 -11.74 0.25
CA SER A 37 -5.08 -11.52 1.68
C SER A 37 -4.69 -10.10 2.11
N GLU A 38 -5.31 -9.54 3.15
CA GLU A 38 -4.92 -8.22 3.67
C GLU A 38 -3.42 -8.12 3.97
N GLN A 39 -2.84 -9.17 4.55
CA GLN A 39 -1.42 -9.20 4.89
C GLN A 39 -0.51 -9.11 3.65
N GLU A 40 -0.99 -9.66 2.53
CA GLU A 40 -0.32 -9.61 1.24
C GLU A 40 -0.49 -8.24 0.59
N GLN A 41 -1.66 -7.60 0.70
CA GLN A 41 -1.86 -6.20 0.29
C GLN A 41 -0.94 -5.24 1.06
N VAL A 42 -0.84 -5.42 2.38
CA VAL A 42 0.04 -4.64 3.26
C VAL A 42 1.51 -4.84 2.87
N SER A 43 1.91 -6.09 2.60
CA SER A 43 3.28 -6.40 2.15
C SER A 43 3.60 -5.76 0.80
N ILE A 44 2.64 -5.74 -0.13
CA ILE A 44 2.80 -5.06 -1.43
C ILE A 44 2.98 -3.56 -1.19
N ILE A 45 2.09 -2.93 -0.41
CA ILE A 45 2.17 -1.50 -0.10
C ILE A 45 3.54 -1.13 0.48
N PHE A 46 4.05 -1.93 1.42
CA PHE A 46 5.39 -1.74 1.96
C PHE A 46 6.49 -1.89 0.92
N ALA A 47 6.39 -2.85 0.01
CA ALA A 47 7.42 -3.09 -1.01
C ALA A 47 7.53 -1.98 -2.06
N VAL A 48 6.42 -1.28 -2.38
CA VAL A 48 6.40 -0.22 -3.42
C VAL A 48 6.38 1.20 -2.86
N LEU A 49 6.36 1.35 -1.53
CA LEU A 49 6.46 2.65 -0.88
C LEU A 49 7.89 3.22 -1.04
N PRO A 50 8.03 4.53 -1.30
CA PRO A 50 9.34 5.17 -1.29
C PRO A 50 10.01 5.10 0.09
N VAL A 51 11.34 5.19 0.10
CA VAL A 51 12.17 5.16 1.32
C VAL A 51 11.86 6.31 2.29
N GLU A 52 11.27 7.41 1.83
CA GLU A 52 10.84 8.51 2.71
C GLU A 52 9.74 8.11 3.70
N TYR A 53 9.05 6.98 3.45
CA TYR A 53 8.05 6.39 4.34
C TYR A 53 8.54 5.15 5.09
N GLU A 54 9.85 4.89 5.09
CA GLU A 54 10.48 3.76 5.80
C GLU A 54 10.13 3.77 7.30
N SER A 55 10.06 4.95 7.92
CA SER A 55 9.70 5.08 9.34
C SER A 55 8.28 4.61 9.63
N ILE A 56 7.30 4.97 8.78
CA ILE A 56 5.90 4.53 8.95
C ILE A 56 5.80 3.02 8.66
N ARG A 57 6.58 2.51 7.71
CA ARG A 57 6.72 1.09 7.41
C ARG A 57 7.16 0.28 8.63
N ILE A 58 8.24 0.72 9.29
CA ILE A 58 8.77 0.07 10.49
C ILE A 58 7.75 0.10 11.63
N VAL A 59 7.13 1.26 11.89
CA VAL A 59 6.15 1.42 12.97
C VAL A 59 4.95 0.50 12.75
N ALA A 60 4.39 0.50 11.55
CA ALA A 60 3.20 -0.28 11.28
C ALA A 60 3.44 -1.78 11.23
N SER A 61 4.57 -2.22 10.67
CA SER A 61 4.97 -3.62 10.69
C SER A 61 5.20 -4.12 12.12
N THR A 62 5.67 -3.24 13.01
CA THR A 62 5.89 -3.59 14.43
C THR A 62 4.57 -3.64 15.20
N MET A 63 3.62 -2.76 14.86
CA MET A 63 2.34 -2.65 15.55
C MET A 63 1.25 -3.60 15.02
N ASN A 64 1.49 -4.31 13.91
CA ASN A 64 0.47 -5.11 13.21
C ASN A 64 -0.83 -4.33 12.96
N VAL A 65 -0.69 -3.04 12.61
CA VAL A 65 -1.86 -2.18 12.40
C VAL A 65 -2.63 -2.59 11.14
N PRO A 66 -3.97 -2.56 11.18
CA PRO A 66 -4.80 -2.85 10.02
C PRO A 66 -4.61 -1.79 8.92
N LEU A 67 -4.88 -2.18 7.68
CA LEU A 67 -4.66 -1.37 6.48
C LEU A 67 -5.41 -0.02 6.51
N ASP A 68 -6.58 0.01 7.14
CA ASP A 68 -7.39 1.24 7.28
C ASP A 68 -6.67 2.28 8.16
N LEU A 69 -6.14 1.85 9.31
CA LEU A 69 -5.38 2.73 10.21
C LEU A 69 -4.05 3.15 9.59
N PHE A 70 -3.45 2.26 8.79
CA PHE A 70 -2.25 2.58 8.03
C PHE A 70 -2.54 3.70 7.02
N THR A 71 -3.66 3.63 6.30
CA THR A 71 -4.09 4.68 5.37
C THR A 71 -4.27 6.02 6.08
N GLU A 72 -4.84 6.03 7.28
CA GLU A 72 -5.04 7.21 8.11
C GLU A 72 -3.72 7.87 8.53
N MET A 73 -2.77 7.08 9.06
CA MET A 73 -1.43 7.56 9.44
C MET A 73 -0.68 8.19 8.26
N PHE A 74 -0.87 7.63 7.06
CA PHE A 74 -0.25 8.10 5.83
C PHE A 74 -0.88 9.38 5.31
N THR A 75 -2.19 9.55 5.45
CA THR A 75 -2.87 10.80 5.13
C THR A 75 -2.58 11.93 6.10
N ASP A 76 -2.32 11.63 7.39
CA ASP A 76 -1.95 12.63 8.39
C ASP A 76 -0.55 13.22 8.15
N CYS A 77 0.36 12.45 7.54
CA CYS A 77 1.69 12.92 7.16
C CYS A 77 1.72 13.79 5.88
N GLU A 78 0.61 13.87 5.12
CA GLU A 78 0.52 14.58 3.84
C GLU A 78 0.01 16.03 3.97
N ALA A 79 -0.06 16.57 5.19
CA ALA A 79 -0.56 17.92 5.49
C ALA A 79 0.24 19.08 4.84
#